data_AF-A0A7K2ILH3-F1
#
_entry.id   AF-A0A7K2ILH3-F1
#
_cell.length_a   1.000
_cell.length_b   1.000
_cell.length_c   1.000
_cell.angle_alpha   90.00
_cell.angle_beta   90.00
_cell.angle_gamma   90.00
#
_symmetry.space_group_name_H-M   'P 1'
#
loop_
_entity.id
_entity.type
_entity.pdbx_description
1 polymer ?
#
loop_
_entity_poly.entity_id
_entity_poly.type
_entity_poly.pdbx_seq_one_letter_code
_entity_poly.pdbx_strand_id
1 'polypeptide(L)'
;MSHPRTPARALALTAGALALPLLLTACSGNKAEIEAACADIQSNISAVDMAASSIEQDLLVDGVPYQDQHAEELEAHLADVERLEEAARGSLEADAAERADAVHAILDELDQGDEAGLADALTWTADTHDTILAACGF
;
A
#
# COMPACT_ATOMS: atom_id res chain seq x y z
N MET A 1 -50.38 16.86 -67.23
CA MET A 1 -49.48 17.84 -67.88
C MET A 1 -48.60 18.47 -66.82
N SER A 2 -47.33 18.69 -67.13
CA SER A 2 -46.39 19.67 -66.56
C SER A 2 -46.04 19.67 -65.06
N HIS A 3 -44.73 19.54 -64.82
CA HIS A 3 -43.94 19.64 -63.58
C HIS A 3 -43.78 21.09 -63.06
N PRO A 4 -42.81 21.40 -62.16
CA PRO A 4 -42.67 21.03 -60.73
C PRO A 4 -42.37 22.27 -59.84
N ARG A 5 -42.15 22.10 -58.51
CA ARG A 5 -41.14 22.86 -57.74
C ARG A 5 -40.64 22.11 -56.48
N THR A 6 -39.40 21.63 -56.52
CA THR A 6 -38.46 21.49 -55.37
C THR A 6 -37.86 22.88 -55.02
N PRO A 7 -37.07 23.11 -53.94
CA PRO A 7 -36.31 22.21 -53.04
C PRO A 7 -37.02 22.00 -51.67
N ALA A 8 -36.44 21.53 -50.54
CA ALA A 8 -35.05 21.23 -50.12
C ALA A 8 -35.05 20.07 -49.07
N ARG A 9 -33.94 19.59 -48.47
CA ARG A 9 -32.50 19.96 -48.55
C ARG A 9 -31.61 18.69 -48.44
N ALA A 10 -30.30 18.89 -48.35
CA ALA A 10 -29.23 17.91 -48.29
C ALA A 10 -29.03 17.18 -46.94
N LEU A 11 -28.63 15.91 -47.05
CA LEU A 11 -27.80 15.08 -46.15
C LEU A 11 -27.35 15.71 -44.81
N ALA A 12 -27.76 15.09 -43.70
CA ALA A 12 -27.07 15.17 -42.42
C ALA A 12 -26.34 13.84 -42.13
N LEU A 13 -25.09 13.76 -42.56
CA LEU A 13 -24.13 12.76 -42.09
C LEU A 13 -23.58 13.21 -40.73
N THR A 14 -23.97 12.54 -39.65
CA THR A 14 -23.24 12.55 -38.38
C THR A 14 -23.18 11.14 -37.79
N ALA A 15 -22.52 10.23 -38.52
CA ALA A 15 -21.81 9.15 -37.85
C ALA A 15 -20.52 9.77 -37.28
N GLY A 16 -20.36 9.74 -35.96
CA GLY A 16 -19.22 10.35 -35.29
C GLY A 16 -19.29 10.11 -33.78
N ALA A 17 -18.20 9.59 -33.23
CA ALA A 17 -17.93 9.34 -31.82
C ALA A 17 -18.47 10.47 -30.89
N LEU A 18 -18.89 10.19 -29.66
CA LEU A 18 -18.01 9.64 -28.61
C LEU A 18 -18.74 8.65 -27.69
N ALA A 19 -18.26 7.42 -27.68
CA ALA A 19 -18.35 6.57 -26.50
C ALA A 19 -17.28 7.00 -25.49
N LEU A 20 -17.57 6.84 -24.19
CA LEU A 20 -16.65 6.88 -23.05
C LEU A 20 -16.00 8.24 -22.69
N PRO A 21 -16.48 8.83 -21.58
CA PRO A 21 -15.64 9.50 -20.60
C PRO A 21 -15.59 8.67 -19.29
N LEU A 22 -15.27 7.37 -19.38
CA LEU A 22 -15.04 6.49 -18.22
C LEU A 22 -13.55 6.12 -18.04
N LEU A 23 -12.63 6.82 -18.73
CA LEU A 23 -11.18 6.59 -18.67
C LEU A 23 -10.43 7.59 -17.77
N LEU A 24 -11.14 8.46 -17.03
CA LEU A 24 -10.51 9.43 -16.12
C LEU A 24 -10.30 8.91 -14.69
N THR A 25 -10.87 7.76 -14.31
CA THR A 25 -10.63 7.13 -13.00
C THR A 25 -9.32 6.33 -12.95
N ALA A 26 -8.83 5.85 -14.10
CA ALA A 26 -7.65 4.97 -14.16
C ALA A 26 -6.31 5.67 -13.89
N CYS A 27 -6.24 7.00 -13.96
CA CYS A 27 -5.03 7.76 -13.61
C CYS A 27 -5.11 8.44 -12.23
N SER A 28 -6.29 8.43 -11.58
CA SER A 28 -6.47 8.97 -10.22
C SER A 28 -6.59 7.88 -9.16
N GLY A 29 -6.95 6.64 -9.54
CA GLY A 29 -7.11 5.50 -8.63
C GLY A 29 -5.88 5.27 -7.75
N ASN A 30 -4.76 4.85 -8.36
CA ASN A 30 -3.50 4.62 -7.66
C ASN A 30 -3.06 5.83 -6.81
N LYS A 31 -3.31 7.07 -7.25
CA LYS A 31 -2.90 8.23 -6.46
C LYS A 31 -3.70 8.34 -5.15
N ALA A 32 -5.03 8.23 -5.20
CA ALA A 32 -5.86 8.31 -3.99
C ALA A 32 -5.64 7.10 -3.07
N GLU A 33 -5.30 5.95 -3.65
CA GLU A 33 -4.98 4.71 -2.94
C GLU A 33 -3.62 4.79 -2.24
N ILE A 34 -2.57 5.29 -2.91
CA ILE A 34 -1.27 5.62 -2.31
C ILE A 34 -1.43 6.64 -1.17
N GLU A 35 -2.19 7.73 -1.39
CA GLU A 35 -2.42 8.74 -0.35
C GLU A 35 -3.17 8.17 0.87
N ALA A 36 -4.07 7.20 0.67
CA ALA A 36 -4.76 6.51 1.76
C ALA A 36 -3.84 5.53 2.51
N ALA A 37 -3.12 4.66 1.78
CA ALA A 37 -2.21 3.68 2.39
C ALA A 37 -1.08 4.37 3.18
N CYS A 38 -0.49 5.43 2.62
CA CYS A 38 0.50 6.24 3.33
C CYS A 38 -0.06 6.92 4.60
N ALA A 39 -1.32 7.34 4.59
CA ALA A 39 -1.96 7.93 5.77
C ALA A 39 -2.24 6.88 6.86
N ASP A 40 -2.70 5.69 6.48
CA ASP A 40 -2.92 4.57 7.39
C ASP A 40 -1.58 4.13 8.03
N ILE A 41 -0.54 3.91 7.21
CA ILE A 41 0.86 3.68 7.65
C ILE A 41 1.32 4.73 8.65
N GLN A 42 1.23 6.02 8.31
CA GLN A 42 1.65 7.10 9.23
C GLN A 42 0.89 7.06 10.55
N SER A 43 -0.41 6.77 10.52
CA SER A 43 -1.24 6.76 11.72
C SER A 43 -0.92 5.60 12.66
N ASN A 44 -0.50 4.45 12.11
CA ASN A 44 -0.28 3.21 12.83
C ASN A 44 1.20 2.95 13.18
N ILE A 45 2.17 3.58 12.51
CA ILE A 45 3.60 3.24 12.65
C ILE A 45 4.11 3.29 14.09
N SER A 46 3.62 4.23 14.92
CA SER A 46 4.01 4.30 16.34
C SER A 46 3.50 3.14 17.19
N ALA A 47 2.38 2.51 16.81
CA ALA A 47 1.91 1.27 17.44
C ALA A 47 2.80 0.09 17.04
N VAL A 48 3.24 0.06 15.79
CA VAL A 48 4.16 -0.96 15.25
C VAL A 48 5.54 -0.87 15.88
N ASP A 49 6.08 0.34 16.08
CA ASP A 49 7.35 0.53 16.79
C ASP A 49 7.25 0.07 18.27
N MET A 50 6.11 0.34 18.93
CA MET A 50 5.85 -0.14 20.29
C MET A 50 5.69 -1.67 20.35
N ALA A 51 5.01 -2.27 19.37
CA ALA A 51 4.89 -3.72 19.22
C ALA A 51 6.26 -4.38 19.05
N ALA A 52 7.05 -3.91 18.07
CA ALA A 52 8.41 -4.40 17.81
C ALA A 52 9.32 -4.24 19.05
N SER A 53 9.35 -3.07 19.69
CA SER A 53 10.16 -2.85 20.89
C SER A 53 9.72 -3.68 22.10
N SER A 54 8.42 -3.95 22.26
CA SER A 54 7.91 -4.85 23.30
C SER A 54 8.29 -6.30 23.01
N ILE A 55 8.23 -6.74 21.75
CA ILE A 55 8.67 -8.09 21.34
C ILE A 55 10.16 -8.28 21.62
N GLU A 56 11.00 -7.31 21.26
CA GLU A 56 12.44 -7.30 21.57
C GLU A 56 12.68 -7.43 23.08
N GLN A 57 12.04 -6.56 23.88
CA GLN A 57 12.23 -6.53 25.33
C GLN A 57 11.71 -7.80 26.02
N ASP A 58 10.47 -8.19 25.72
CA ASP A 58 9.83 -9.34 26.39
C ASP A 58 10.53 -10.64 26.01
N LEU A 59 10.70 -10.93 24.70
CA LEU A 59 11.19 -12.22 24.24
C LEU A 59 12.73 -12.34 24.28
N LEU A 60 13.45 -11.35 23.74
CA LEU A 60 14.90 -11.43 23.53
C LEU A 60 15.72 -10.95 24.73
N VAL A 61 15.18 -10.03 25.55
CA VAL A 61 15.88 -9.49 26.73
C VAL A 61 15.44 -10.17 28.02
N ASP A 62 14.12 -10.24 28.28
CA ASP A 62 13.57 -10.75 29.55
C ASP A 62 13.24 -12.26 29.52
N GLY A 63 13.24 -12.89 28.34
CA GLY A 63 12.94 -14.32 28.16
C GLY A 63 11.48 -14.68 28.49
N VAL A 64 10.57 -13.72 28.35
CA VAL A 64 9.13 -13.89 28.48
C VAL A 64 8.59 -14.45 27.16
N PRO A 65 7.93 -15.63 27.16
CA PRO A 65 7.37 -16.20 25.94
C PRO A 65 6.38 -15.25 25.27
N TYR A 66 6.44 -15.21 23.93
CA TYR A 66 5.51 -14.43 23.13
C TYR A 66 4.06 -14.81 23.44
N GLN A 67 3.23 -13.77 23.55
CA GLN A 67 1.78 -13.86 23.66
C GLN A 67 1.25 -12.89 22.61
N ASP A 68 0.34 -13.34 21.75
CA ASP A 68 -0.06 -12.75 20.45
C ASP A 68 -0.65 -11.31 20.48
N GLN A 69 -0.52 -10.62 21.61
CA GLN A 69 -0.99 -9.26 21.92
C GLN A 69 -0.53 -8.15 20.97
N HIS A 70 0.44 -8.43 20.10
CA HIS A 70 1.06 -7.51 19.15
C HIS A 70 0.97 -8.01 17.70
N ALA A 71 0.37 -9.19 17.47
CA ALA A 71 0.25 -9.78 16.13
C ALA A 71 -0.71 -8.95 15.25
N GLU A 72 -1.84 -8.51 15.81
CA GLU A 72 -2.84 -7.73 15.07
C GLU A 72 -2.27 -6.41 14.53
N GLU A 73 -1.42 -5.71 15.30
CA GLU A 73 -0.74 -4.48 14.86
C GLU A 73 0.27 -4.73 13.73
N LEU A 74 1.05 -5.82 13.81
CA LEU A 74 2.04 -6.19 12.79
C LEU A 74 1.36 -6.66 11.49
N GLU A 75 0.33 -7.51 11.59
CA GLU A 75 -0.45 -7.98 10.45
C GLU A 75 -1.20 -6.84 9.75
N ALA A 76 -1.81 -5.93 10.52
CA ALA A 76 -2.50 -4.77 9.95
C ALA A 76 -1.53 -3.83 9.21
N HIS A 77 -0.35 -3.57 9.79
CA HIS A 77 0.67 -2.75 9.14
C HIS A 77 1.27 -3.43 7.90
N LEU A 78 1.49 -4.75 7.94
CA LEU A 78 1.90 -5.51 6.75
C LEU A 78 0.88 -5.33 5.62
N ALA A 79 -0.41 -5.52 5.89
CA ALA A 79 -1.46 -5.33 4.89
C ALA A 79 -1.57 -3.88 4.37
N ASP A 80 -1.31 -2.88 5.21
CA ASP A 80 -1.24 -1.47 4.80
C ASP A 80 -0.06 -1.19 3.84
N VAL A 81 1.09 -1.82 4.08
CA VAL A 81 2.31 -1.67 3.26
C VAL A 81 2.24 -2.50 1.97
N GLU A 82 1.73 -3.73 1.99
CA GLU A 82 1.47 -4.54 0.79
C GLU A 82 0.50 -3.82 -0.16
N ARG A 83 -0.56 -3.22 0.39
CA ARG A 83 -1.51 -2.37 -0.37
C ARG A 83 -0.82 -1.14 -0.98
N LEU A 84 0.16 -0.56 -0.29
CA LEU A 84 0.98 0.52 -0.84
C LEU A 84 1.87 0.00 -1.97
N GLU A 85 2.53 -1.15 -1.82
CA GLU A 85 3.37 -1.78 -2.85
C GLU A 85 2.58 -2.04 -4.14
N GLU A 86 1.41 -2.69 -4.05
CA GLU A 86 0.56 -2.99 -5.22
C GLU A 86 0.17 -1.73 -6.01
N ALA A 87 -0.14 -0.65 -5.29
CA ALA A 87 -0.59 0.62 -5.83
C ALA A 87 0.55 1.53 -6.33
N ALA A 88 1.72 1.46 -5.69
CA ALA A 88 2.89 2.30 -5.97
C ALA A 88 3.61 1.93 -7.28
N ARG A 89 4.61 2.75 -7.64
CA ARG A 89 5.58 2.46 -8.72
C ARG A 89 6.95 3.05 -8.40
N GLY A 90 8.02 2.36 -8.79
CA GLY A 90 9.38 2.89 -8.75
C GLY A 90 9.99 2.83 -7.35
N SER A 91 10.53 3.93 -6.83
CA SER A 91 11.16 3.92 -5.48
C SER A 91 10.14 3.58 -4.40
N LEU A 92 8.97 4.22 -4.39
CA LEU A 92 7.92 3.96 -3.40
C LEU A 92 7.43 2.49 -3.39
N GLU A 93 7.46 1.82 -4.53
CA GLU A 93 7.15 0.39 -4.66
C GLU A 93 8.25 -0.47 -4.02
N ALA A 94 9.52 -0.13 -4.24
CA ALA A 94 10.66 -0.81 -3.61
C ALA A 94 10.76 -0.53 -2.10
N ASP A 95 10.55 0.72 -1.67
CA ASP A 95 10.59 1.13 -0.27
C ASP A 95 9.44 0.47 0.53
N ALA A 96 8.26 0.29 -0.10
CA ALA A 96 7.14 -0.45 0.46
C ALA A 96 7.43 -1.96 0.53
N ALA A 97 7.91 -2.58 -0.56
CA ALA A 97 8.28 -4.00 -0.56
C ALA A 97 9.33 -4.32 0.52
N GLU A 98 10.37 -3.49 0.67
CA GLU A 98 11.40 -3.68 1.71
C GLU A 98 10.81 -3.58 3.13
N ARG A 99 9.84 -2.68 3.35
CA ARG A 99 9.13 -2.60 4.63
C ARG A 99 8.18 -3.79 4.86
N ALA A 100 7.53 -4.30 3.82
CA ALA A 100 6.66 -5.46 3.90
C ALA A 100 7.47 -6.72 4.26
N ASP A 101 8.57 -6.97 3.54
CA ASP A 101 9.48 -8.09 3.80
C ASP A 101 10.02 -8.06 5.24
N ALA A 102 10.42 -6.88 5.74
CA ALA A 102 10.92 -6.72 7.12
C ALA A 102 9.88 -7.07 8.20
N VAL A 103 8.62 -6.63 8.02
CA VAL A 103 7.53 -6.91 8.97
C VAL A 103 7.05 -8.36 8.84
N HIS A 104 7.04 -8.91 7.61
CA HIS A 104 6.75 -10.32 7.37
C HIS A 104 7.78 -11.24 8.05
N ALA A 105 9.07 -10.87 8.01
CA ALA A 105 10.12 -11.61 8.69
C ALA A 105 9.91 -11.65 10.22
N ILE A 106 9.44 -10.57 10.86
CA ILE A 106 9.09 -10.62 12.30
C ILE A 106 8.02 -11.70 12.56
N LEU A 107 6.98 -11.78 11.72
CA LEU A 107 5.88 -12.73 11.88
C LEU A 107 6.33 -14.19 11.63
N ASP A 108 7.15 -14.42 10.60
CA ASP A 108 7.67 -15.76 10.26
C ASP A 108 8.63 -16.29 11.35
N GLU A 109 9.55 -15.45 11.84
CA GLU A 109 10.51 -15.85 12.87
C GLU A 109 9.84 -16.05 14.25
N LEU A 110 8.71 -15.38 14.51
CA LEU A 110 7.85 -15.65 15.68
C LEU A 110 7.13 -17.01 15.60
N ASP A 111 6.62 -17.42 14.43
CA ASP A 111 5.99 -18.75 14.23
C ASP A 111 7.04 -19.88 14.31
N GLN A 112 8.23 -19.65 13.74
CA GLN A 112 9.35 -20.60 13.79
C GLN A 112 10.05 -20.64 15.16
N GLY A 113 9.97 -19.57 15.94
CA GLY A 113 10.65 -19.42 17.23
C GLY A 113 12.17 -19.22 17.12
N ASP A 114 12.64 -18.58 16.04
CA ASP A 114 14.06 -18.23 15.88
C ASP A 114 14.35 -16.84 16.46
N GLU A 115 14.85 -16.83 17.70
CA GLU A 115 15.27 -15.60 18.41
C GLU A 115 16.37 -14.81 17.67
N ALA A 116 17.20 -15.45 16.85
CA ALA A 116 18.28 -14.79 16.12
C ALA A 116 17.76 -14.15 14.82
N GLY A 117 16.93 -14.88 14.06
CA GLY A 117 16.24 -14.33 12.88
C GLY A 117 15.33 -13.16 13.26
N LEU A 118 14.59 -13.29 14.37
CA LEU A 118 13.74 -12.23 14.90
C LEU A 118 14.52 -10.96 15.27
N ALA A 119 15.72 -11.09 15.86
CA ALA A 119 16.56 -9.93 16.19
C ALA A 119 16.99 -9.13 14.94
N ASP A 120 17.35 -9.85 13.88
CA ASP A 120 17.70 -9.26 12.58
C ASP A 120 16.45 -8.63 11.90
N ALA A 121 15.29 -9.28 11.95
CA ALA A 121 14.03 -8.78 11.40
C ALA A 121 13.49 -7.53 12.12
N LEU A 122 13.60 -7.47 13.45
CA LEU A 122 13.28 -6.29 14.26
C LEU A 122 14.20 -5.11 13.90
N THR A 123 15.50 -5.38 13.73
CA THR A 123 16.48 -4.36 13.30
C THR A 123 16.16 -3.83 11.90
N TRP A 124 15.87 -4.71 10.94
CA TRP A 124 15.50 -4.31 9.58
C TRP A 124 14.18 -3.52 9.55
N THR A 125 13.23 -3.88 10.42
CA THR A 125 11.99 -3.12 10.61
C THR A 125 12.27 -1.73 11.22
N ALA A 126 13.25 -1.57 12.11
CA ALA A 126 13.67 -0.25 12.56
C ALA A 126 14.31 0.58 11.42
N ASP A 127 15.22 -0.02 10.64
CA ASP A 127 15.94 0.65 9.54
C ASP A 127 15.02 1.12 8.40
N THR A 128 13.88 0.43 8.18
CA THR A 128 12.88 0.81 7.15
C THR A 128 11.90 1.91 7.60
N HIS A 129 11.84 2.28 8.89
CA HIS A 129 10.86 3.23 9.44
C HIS A 129 10.93 4.61 8.76
N ASP A 130 12.10 5.27 8.81
CA ASP A 130 12.28 6.61 8.23
C ASP A 130 12.14 6.57 6.70
N THR A 131 12.56 5.47 6.07
CA THR A 131 12.51 5.29 4.62
C THR A 131 11.07 5.26 4.10
N ILE A 132 10.19 4.47 4.70
CA ILE A 132 8.79 4.39 4.25
C ILE A 132 8.01 5.68 4.53
N LEU A 133 8.28 6.36 5.65
CA LEU A 133 7.68 7.67 5.95
C LEU A 133 8.15 8.74 4.95
N ALA A 134 9.45 8.81 4.65
CA ALA A 134 10.00 9.76 3.69
C ALA A 134 9.48 9.49 2.26
N ALA A 135 9.30 8.21 1.87
CA ALA A 135 8.70 7.82 0.60
C ALA A 135 7.22 8.26 0.50
N CYS A 136 6.49 8.17 1.61
CA CYS A 136 5.13 8.72 1.75
C CYS A 136 5.06 10.26 1.90
N GLY A 137 6.19 10.92 2.12
CA GLY A 137 6.32 12.39 2.17
C GLY A 137 6.13 13.01 3.55
N PHE A 138 6.48 12.28 4.62
CA PHE A 138 6.43 12.74 6.02
C PHE A 138 7.81 13.05 6.61
#